data_AF-A0A2L0AEJ6-F1
#
_entry.id   AF-A0A2L0AEJ6-F1
#
_cell.length_a   1.000
_cell.length_b   1.000
_cell.length_c   1.000
_cell.angle_alpha   90.00
_cell.angle_beta   90.00
_cell.angle_gamma   90.00
#
_symmetry.space_group_name_H-M   'P 1'
#
loop_
_entity.id
_entity.type
_entity.pdbx_description
1 polymer ?
#
loop_
_entity_poly.entity_id
_entity_poly.type
_entity_poly.pdbx_seq_one_letter_code
_entity_poly.pdbx_strand_id
1 'polypeptide(L)'
;MMIPRVLIIAGSDSGGGAGIQADVKTVTMLGGHAMTAITAITAQNTLGVQGVHAIPAPMVIDQIDSVANDLGIDAIKIGMIGSPQTAHAVADRLADLRDIPIIFDPVMVATSGATLADTATVAAFERLMGMALLITPNVPELAALTGMDIETVDALEEAGQALARRFGCAVLAKGGHLPDQPQDDEPSVHDLLIRASGVSEYRMARIETRHTHGTGCTLASAIATGIARRLSVENAVDRAEAFVAGALHHAPGLGKGHGPLGHAMGTTPFYYTLATTNEQGFDAAALAAQWDDHA
;
A
#
# COMPACT_ATOMS: atom_id res chain seq x y z
N MET A 1 14.11 -12.70 -16.32
CA MET A 1 13.56 -12.48 -14.97
C MET A 1 12.05 -12.65 -15.03
N MET A 2 11.44 -13.29 -14.04
CA MET A 2 9.97 -13.38 -13.94
C MET A 2 9.43 -12.00 -13.59
N ILE A 3 8.38 -11.54 -14.29
CA ILE A 3 7.67 -10.30 -13.97
C ILE A 3 6.66 -10.62 -12.87
N PRO A 4 6.77 -10.03 -11.66
CA PRO A 4 5.82 -10.26 -10.58
C PRO A 4 4.42 -9.77 -10.96
N ARG A 5 3.40 -10.63 -10.88
CA ARG A 5 2.00 -10.27 -11.15
C ARG A 5 1.28 -10.03 -9.83
N VAL A 6 0.93 -8.77 -9.55
CA VAL A 6 0.30 -8.38 -8.28
C VAL A 6 -1.15 -7.98 -8.54
N LEU A 7 -2.10 -8.72 -7.95
CA LEU A 7 -3.51 -8.35 -7.98
C LEU A 7 -3.79 -7.34 -6.86
N ILE A 8 -4.30 -6.17 -7.23
CA ILE A 8 -4.72 -5.10 -6.34
C ILE A 8 -6.24 -5.10 -6.23
N ILE A 9 -6.77 -5.32 -5.02
CA ILE A 9 -8.20 -5.22 -4.73
C ILE A 9 -8.42 -3.97 -3.87
N ALA A 10 -8.80 -2.85 -4.48
CA ALA A 10 -8.92 -1.56 -3.80
C ALA A 10 -9.82 -0.58 -4.55
N GLY A 11 -10.14 0.56 -3.95
CA GLY A 11 -10.85 1.63 -4.65
C GLY A 11 -9.92 2.54 -5.47
N SER A 12 -10.53 3.26 -6.41
CA SER A 12 -9.89 4.25 -7.28
C SER A 12 -9.96 5.65 -6.67
N ASP A 13 -8.82 6.28 -6.47
CA ASP A 13 -8.66 7.69 -6.09
C ASP A 13 -8.51 8.56 -7.35
N SER A 14 -9.50 9.42 -7.62
CA SER A 14 -9.46 10.34 -8.76
C SER A 14 -8.27 11.31 -8.74
N GLY A 15 -7.73 11.63 -7.56
CA GLY A 15 -6.54 12.48 -7.42
C GLY A 15 -5.23 11.75 -7.74
N GLY A 16 -5.28 10.43 -7.87
CA GLY A 16 -4.14 9.58 -8.23
C GLY A 16 -3.04 9.48 -7.19
N GLY A 17 -3.30 9.88 -5.94
CA GLY A 17 -2.32 9.85 -4.86
C GLY A 17 -2.38 8.59 -4.00
N ALA A 18 -3.55 7.98 -3.87
CA ALA A 18 -3.78 6.74 -3.13
C ALA A 18 -4.52 5.69 -4.00
N GLY A 19 -5.09 4.67 -3.36
CA GLY A 19 -5.90 3.64 -4.02
C GLY A 19 -5.17 2.90 -5.13
N ILE A 20 -5.92 2.39 -6.11
CA ILE A 20 -5.35 1.62 -7.23
C ILE A 20 -4.30 2.41 -8.02
N GLN A 21 -4.37 3.75 -8.05
CA GLN A 21 -3.38 4.58 -8.73
C GLN A 21 -2.02 4.53 -8.03
N ALA A 22 -1.98 4.66 -6.71
CA ALA A 22 -0.74 4.49 -5.95
C ALA A 22 -0.22 3.06 -6.04
N ASP A 23 -1.12 2.09 -6.02
CA ASP A 23 -0.77 0.68 -6.10
C ASP A 23 -0.12 0.34 -7.45
N VAL A 24 -0.74 0.73 -8.57
CA VAL A 24 -0.21 0.51 -9.93
C VAL A 24 1.14 1.21 -10.11
N LYS A 25 1.28 2.47 -9.67
CA LYS A 25 2.56 3.20 -9.73
C LYS A 25 3.65 2.46 -8.97
N THR A 26 3.35 2.03 -7.76
CA THR A 26 4.30 1.32 -6.89
C THR A 26 4.78 0.02 -7.51
N VAL A 27 3.84 -0.84 -7.92
CA VAL A 27 4.17 -2.12 -8.54
C VAL A 27 4.98 -1.91 -9.82
N THR A 28 4.60 -0.94 -10.66
CA THR A 28 5.31 -0.62 -11.90
C THR A 28 6.74 -0.16 -11.63
N MET A 29 6.92 0.77 -10.69
CA MET A 29 8.25 1.29 -10.33
C MET A 29 9.16 0.22 -9.70
N LEU A 30 8.58 -0.80 -9.08
CA LEU A 30 9.30 -1.97 -8.55
C LEU A 30 9.38 -3.13 -9.56
N GLY A 31 9.09 -2.87 -10.84
CA GLY A 31 9.25 -3.77 -11.97
C GLY A 31 8.28 -4.95 -12.00
N GLY A 32 7.09 -4.79 -11.41
CA GLY A 32 5.98 -5.74 -11.47
C GLY A 32 4.91 -5.33 -12.48
N HIS A 33 3.95 -6.23 -12.67
CA HIS A 33 2.72 -6.01 -13.42
C HIS A 33 1.55 -5.94 -12.44
N ALA A 34 0.92 -4.77 -12.34
CA ALA A 34 -0.27 -4.58 -11.52
C ALA A 34 -1.53 -4.94 -12.30
N MET A 35 -2.37 -5.78 -11.71
CA MET A 35 -3.74 -6.06 -12.13
C MET A 35 -4.68 -5.49 -11.08
N THR A 36 -5.88 -5.07 -11.45
CA THR A 36 -6.80 -4.41 -10.51
C THR A 36 -8.18 -5.05 -10.50
N ALA A 37 -8.77 -5.13 -9.32
CA ALA A 37 -10.20 -5.32 -9.10
C ALA A 37 -10.71 -4.13 -8.28
N ILE A 38 -11.43 -3.23 -8.95
CA ILE A 38 -11.84 -1.94 -8.38
C ILE A 38 -13.08 -2.16 -7.51
N THR A 39 -12.99 -1.78 -6.23
CA THR A 39 -14.07 -1.96 -5.23
C THR A 39 -14.98 -0.73 -5.11
N ALA A 40 -14.46 0.45 -5.41
CA ALA A 40 -15.19 1.71 -5.42
C ALA A 40 -14.45 2.75 -6.27
N ILE A 41 -15.15 3.78 -6.71
CA ILE A 41 -14.57 4.98 -7.32
C ILE A 41 -14.83 6.15 -6.37
N THR A 42 -13.80 6.91 -6.01
CA THR A 42 -13.94 8.13 -5.21
C THR A 42 -13.76 9.36 -6.09
N ALA A 43 -14.72 10.27 -6.06
CA ALA A 43 -14.50 11.66 -6.46
C ALA A 43 -13.70 12.31 -5.32
N GLN A 44 -12.38 12.29 -5.47
CA GLN A 44 -11.44 12.66 -4.42
C GLN A 44 -10.28 13.46 -5.02
N ASN A 45 -9.73 14.36 -4.21
CA ASN A 45 -8.50 15.08 -4.50
C ASN A 45 -7.78 15.43 -3.18
N THR A 46 -6.73 16.24 -3.26
CA THR A 46 -5.92 16.62 -2.07
C THR A 46 -6.71 17.33 -0.96
N LEU A 47 -7.91 17.85 -1.24
CA LEU A 47 -8.79 18.50 -0.27
C LEU A 47 -9.78 17.53 0.40
N GLY A 48 -9.77 16.25 0.02
CA GLY A 48 -10.58 15.19 0.60
C GLY A 48 -11.52 14.52 -0.40
N VAL A 49 -12.50 13.79 0.14
CA VAL A 49 -13.47 12.99 -0.62
C VAL A 49 -14.78 13.77 -0.77
N GLN A 50 -15.25 13.93 -2.01
CA GLN A 50 -16.52 14.59 -2.35
C GLN A 50 -17.63 13.59 -2.70
N GLY A 51 -17.27 12.37 -3.10
CA GLY A 51 -18.24 11.34 -3.44
C GLY A 51 -17.60 9.97 -3.52
N VAL A 52 -18.40 8.94 -3.25
CA VAL A 52 -18.00 7.54 -3.33
C VAL A 52 -19.06 6.77 -4.09
N HIS A 53 -18.64 6.00 -5.09
CA HIS A 53 -19.48 5.07 -5.83
C HIS A 53 -18.95 3.66 -5.63
N ALA A 54 -19.67 2.84 -4.87
CA ALA A 54 -19.30 1.44 -4.66
C ALA A 54 -19.56 0.62 -5.94
N ILE A 55 -18.59 -0.20 -6.32
CA ILE A 55 -18.76 -1.17 -7.40
C ILE A 55 -19.54 -2.37 -6.86
N PRO A 56 -20.58 -2.88 -7.56
CA PRO A 56 -21.30 -4.06 -7.13
C PRO A 56 -20.36 -5.26 -6.94
N ALA A 57 -20.52 -6.00 -5.83
CA ALA A 57 -19.66 -7.14 -5.51
C ALA A 57 -19.52 -8.16 -6.66
N PRO A 58 -20.57 -8.53 -7.43
CA PRO A 58 -20.40 -9.43 -8.59
C PRO A 58 -19.40 -8.91 -9.61
N MET A 59 -19.42 -7.61 -9.92
CA MET A 59 -18.47 -6.99 -10.83
C MET A 59 -17.04 -6.98 -10.27
N VAL A 60 -16.87 -6.88 -8.95
CA VAL A 60 -15.55 -7.03 -8.30
C VAL A 60 -15.02 -8.46 -8.50
N ILE A 61 -15.87 -9.47 -8.34
CA ILE A 61 -15.49 -10.87 -8.55
C ILE A 61 -15.18 -11.14 -10.02
N ASP A 62 -15.99 -10.63 -10.96
CA ASP A 62 -15.75 -10.77 -12.39
C ASP A 62 -14.38 -10.18 -12.80
N GLN A 63 -13.97 -9.06 -12.19
CA GLN A 63 -12.63 -8.48 -12.40
C GLN A 63 -11.51 -9.41 -11.88
N ILE A 64 -11.67 -9.96 -10.67
CA ILE A 64 -10.71 -10.91 -10.08
C ILE A 64 -10.59 -12.14 -10.98
N ASP A 65 -11.71 -12.71 -11.42
CA ASP A 65 -11.73 -13.88 -12.29
C ASP A 65 -11.13 -13.62 -13.66
N SER A 66 -11.41 -12.46 -14.25
CA SER A 66 -10.86 -12.09 -15.55
C SER A 66 -9.33 -12.11 -15.55
N VAL A 67 -8.69 -11.60 -14.49
CA VAL A 67 -7.23 -11.54 -14.42
C VAL A 67 -6.63 -12.84 -13.88
N ALA A 68 -7.29 -13.51 -12.92
CA ALA A 68 -6.81 -14.77 -12.37
C ALA A 68 -6.79 -15.90 -13.40
N ASN A 69 -7.80 -15.96 -14.29
CA ASN A 69 -7.96 -17.05 -15.26
C ASN A 69 -7.03 -16.95 -16.47
N ASP A 70 -6.51 -15.76 -16.79
CA ASP A 70 -5.65 -15.53 -17.96
C ASP A 70 -4.21 -15.20 -17.55
N LEU A 71 -4.03 -14.13 -16.78
CA LEU A 71 -2.72 -13.60 -16.45
C LEU A 71 -2.05 -14.36 -15.31
N GLY A 72 -2.85 -14.87 -14.36
CA GLY A 72 -2.40 -15.48 -13.10
C GLY A 72 -1.86 -14.46 -12.08
N ILE A 73 -1.64 -14.91 -10.85
CA ILE A 73 -1.37 -14.02 -9.70
C ILE A 73 -0.22 -14.59 -8.85
N ASP A 74 0.76 -13.75 -8.50
CA ASP A 74 1.89 -14.12 -7.64
C ASP A 74 1.76 -13.55 -6.21
N ALA A 75 1.05 -12.44 -6.03
CA ALA A 75 0.64 -11.91 -4.73
C ALA A 75 -0.63 -11.07 -4.87
N ILE A 76 -1.36 -10.91 -3.77
CA ILE A 76 -2.55 -10.06 -3.69
C ILE A 76 -2.27 -8.95 -2.68
N LYS A 77 -2.59 -7.71 -3.06
CA LYS A 77 -2.73 -6.59 -2.11
C LYS A 77 -4.20 -6.21 -2.01
N ILE A 78 -4.71 -6.14 -0.80
CA ILE A 78 -6.07 -5.66 -0.52
C ILE A 78 -5.94 -4.31 0.18
N GLY A 79 -6.67 -3.30 -0.32
CA GLY A 79 -6.79 -1.99 0.29
C GLY A 79 -8.23 -1.70 0.70
N MET A 80 -8.71 -0.47 0.42
CA MET A 80 -10.09 -0.08 0.72
C MET A 80 -11.11 -1.04 0.08
N ILE A 81 -11.98 -1.62 0.90
CA ILE A 81 -13.18 -2.34 0.47
C ILE A 81 -14.39 -1.53 0.95
N GLY A 82 -15.27 -1.16 0.02
CA GLY A 82 -16.35 -0.21 0.28
C GLY A 82 -17.63 -0.79 0.90
N SER A 83 -17.69 -2.09 1.22
CA SER A 83 -18.86 -2.68 1.88
C SER A 83 -18.58 -4.06 2.51
N PRO A 84 -19.36 -4.47 3.54
CA PRO A 84 -19.27 -5.82 4.12
C PRO A 84 -19.57 -6.92 3.09
N GLN A 85 -20.53 -6.68 2.19
CA GLN A 85 -20.92 -7.63 1.14
C GLN A 85 -19.76 -7.89 0.18
N THR A 86 -19.03 -6.84 -0.21
CA THR A 86 -17.85 -6.99 -1.06
C THR A 86 -16.71 -7.67 -0.31
N ALA A 87 -16.49 -7.34 0.96
CA ALA A 87 -15.47 -7.98 1.78
C ALA A 87 -15.70 -9.49 1.92
N HIS A 88 -16.95 -9.90 2.17
CA HIS A 88 -17.31 -11.33 2.23
C HIS A 88 -17.18 -12.03 0.87
N ALA A 89 -17.67 -11.43 -0.21
CA ALA A 89 -17.55 -12.01 -1.54
C ALA A 89 -16.08 -12.18 -1.97
N VAL A 90 -15.23 -11.19 -1.67
CA VAL A 90 -13.79 -11.27 -1.90
C VAL A 90 -13.18 -12.38 -1.05
N ALA A 91 -13.49 -12.44 0.25
CA ALA A 91 -12.98 -13.52 1.12
C ALA A 91 -13.39 -14.91 0.62
N ASP A 92 -14.65 -15.09 0.18
CA ASP A 92 -15.13 -16.34 -0.40
C ASP A 92 -14.32 -16.70 -1.65
N ARG A 93 -14.15 -15.76 -2.56
CA ARG A 93 -13.41 -16.01 -3.81
C ARG A 93 -11.93 -16.28 -3.59
N LEU A 94 -11.29 -15.59 -2.65
CA LEU A 94 -9.88 -15.78 -2.32
C LEU A 94 -9.61 -17.13 -1.65
N ALA A 95 -10.61 -17.74 -1.00
CA ALA A 95 -10.45 -19.08 -0.42
C ALA A 95 -10.21 -20.16 -1.49
N ASP A 96 -10.69 -19.93 -2.70
CA ASP A 96 -10.44 -20.80 -3.86
C ASP A 96 -9.06 -20.56 -4.50
N LEU A 97 -8.44 -19.39 -4.28
CA LEU A 97 -7.10 -19.03 -4.75
C LEU A 97 -6.02 -19.44 -3.73
N ARG A 98 -5.94 -20.75 -3.45
CA ARG A 98 -5.00 -21.27 -2.46
C ARG A 98 -3.55 -20.92 -2.80
N ASP A 99 -2.74 -20.77 -1.75
CA ASP A 99 -1.28 -20.56 -1.80
C ASP A 99 -0.81 -19.22 -2.39
N ILE A 100 -1.72 -18.26 -2.60
CA ILE A 100 -1.35 -16.91 -3.01
C ILE A 100 -1.21 -16.01 -1.77
N PRO A 101 -0.03 -15.41 -1.54
CA PRO A 101 0.18 -14.57 -0.37
C PRO A 101 -0.63 -13.27 -0.47
N ILE A 102 -1.34 -12.94 0.62
CA ILE A 102 -2.19 -11.76 0.73
C ILE A 102 -1.54 -10.75 1.67
N ILE A 103 -1.36 -9.53 1.19
CA ILE A 103 -1.01 -8.34 1.99
C ILE A 103 -2.27 -7.50 2.14
N PHE A 104 -2.76 -7.33 3.36
CA PHE A 104 -3.98 -6.59 3.62
C PHE A 104 -3.70 -5.29 4.38
N ASP A 105 -3.98 -4.17 3.73
CA ASP A 105 -3.99 -2.83 4.32
C ASP A 105 -5.43 -2.52 4.75
N PRO A 106 -5.76 -2.61 6.06
CA PRO A 106 -7.13 -2.55 6.55
C PRO A 106 -7.63 -1.10 6.59
N VAL A 107 -7.73 -0.46 5.43
CA VAL A 107 -8.08 0.96 5.29
C VAL A 107 -9.48 1.22 5.86
N MET A 108 -9.56 1.98 6.95
CA MET A 108 -10.83 2.35 7.58
C MET A 108 -11.21 3.83 7.38
N VAL A 109 -10.21 4.69 7.20
CA VAL A 109 -10.38 6.15 7.12
C VAL A 109 -9.48 6.70 6.03
N ALA A 110 -9.96 7.67 5.26
CA ALA A 110 -9.16 8.38 4.28
C ALA A 110 -8.13 9.28 5.00
N THR A 111 -7.00 9.58 4.34
CA THR A 111 -6.03 10.57 4.86
C THR A 111 -6.68 11.93 5.16
N SER A 112 -7.77 12.29 4.48
CA SER A 112 -8.56 13.49 4.75
C SER A 112 -9.56 13.38 5.90
N GLY A 113 -9.57 12.27 6.65
CA GLY A 113 -10.46 12.02 7.79
C GLY A 113 -11.84 11.47 7.45
N ALA A 114 -12.16 11.21 6.18
CA ALA A 114 -13.46 10.64 5.80
C ALA A 114 -13.53 9.16 6.20
N THR A 115 -14.59 8.75 6.91
CA THR A 115 -14.84 7.33 7.21
C THR A 115 -15.07 6.55 5.92
N LEU A 116 -14.30 5.49 5.70
CA LEU A 116 -14.38 4.63 4.51
C LEU A 116 -14.93 3.23 4.83
N ALA A 117 -14.85 2.80 6.10
CA ALA A 117 -15.42 1.55 6.58
C ALA A 117 -16.29 1.81 7.81
N ASP A 118 -17.53 1.33 7.77
CA ASP A 118 -18.40 1.30 8.96
C ASP A 118 -18.09 0.08 9.85
N THR A 119 -18.70 0.01 11.03
CA THR A 119 -18.49 -1.11 11.97
C THR A 119 -18.78 -2.48 11.35
N ALA A 120 -19.78 -2.57 10.46
CA ALA A 120 -20.09 -3.81 9.77
C ALA A 120 -18.98 -4.20 8.79
N THR A 121 -18.36 -3.23 8.13
CA THR A 121 -17.26 -3.44 7.19
C THR A 121 -16.00 -3.88 7.94
N VAL A 122 -15.70 -3.25 9.07
CA VAL A 122 -14.59 -3.65 9.94
C VAL A 122 -14.78 -5.08 10.47
N ALA A 123 -15.99 -5.47 10.86
CA ALA A 123 -16.27 -6.86 11.24
C ALA A 123 -16.04 -7.84 10.09
N ALA A 124 -16.35 -7.44 8.85
CA ALA A 124 -16.09 -8.26 7.67
C ALA A 124 -14.59 -8.42 7.35
N PHE A 125 -13.75 -7.47 7.78
CA PHE A 125 -12.29 -7.54 7.62
C PHE A 125 -11.66 -8.69 8.40
N GLU A 126 -12.29 -9.19 9.47
CA GLU A 126 -11.78 -10.32 10.26
C GLU A 126 -11.51 -11.56 9.42
N ARG A 127 -12.37 -11.84 8.43
CA ARG A 127 -12.17 -12.95 7.50
C ARG A 127 -10.94 -12.74 6.62
N LEU A 128 -10.73 -11.52 6.14
CA LEU A 128 -9.59 -11.17 5.28
C LEU A 128 -8.28 -11.17 6.06
N MET A 129 -8.28 -10.68 7.31
CA MET A 129 -7.13 -10.74 8.20
C MET A 129 -6.73 -12.19 8.51
N GLY A 130 -7.71 -13.08 8.75
CA GLY A 130 -7.45 -14.51 8.97
C GLY A 130 -6.91 -15.26 7.75
N MET A 131 -6.94 -14.65 6.55
CA MET A 131 -6.37 -15.21 5.32
C MET A 131 -5.04 -14.55 4.93
N ALA A 132 -4.67 -13.45 5.59
CA ALA A 132 -3.52 -12.64 5.21
C ALA A 132 -2.19 -13.30 5.60
N LEU A 133 -1.17 -13.13 4.75
CA LEU A 133 0.22 -13.37 5.13
C LEU A 133 0.69 -12.26 6.08
N LEU A 134 0.35 -11.02 5.73
CA LEU A 134 0.71 -9.81 6.46
C LEU A 134 -0.45 -8.83 6.44
N ILE A 135 -0.74 -8.23 7.58
CA ILE A 135 -1.63 -7.06 7.67
C ILE A 135 -0.83 -5.82 8.07
N THR A 136 -1.21 -4.65 7.56
CA THR A 136 -0.41 -3.43 7.71
C THR A 136 -1.21 -2.28 8.36
N PRO A 137 -1.79 -2.42 9.57
CA PRO A 137 -2.57 -1.34 10.19
C PRO A 137 -1.69 -0.16 10.64
N ASN A 138 -2.19 1.07 10.51
CA ASN A 138 -1.63 2.24 11.21
C ASN A 138 -2.16 2.33 12.66
N VAL A 139 -1.62 3.24 13.47
CA VAL A 139 -2.07 3.46 14.85
C VAL A 139 -3.60 3.62 14.99
N PRO A 140 -4.30 4.53 14.26
CA PRO A 140 -5.76 4.61 14.33
C PRO A 140 -6.50 3.32 13.99
N GLU A 141 -6.07 2.61 12.94
CA GLU A 141 -6.66 1.33 12.53
C GLU A 141 -6.41 0.26 13.58
N LEU A 142 -5.20 0.21 14.14
CA LEU A 142 -4.82 -0.75 15.16
C LEU A 142 -5.63 -0.53 16.45
N ALA A 143 -5.77 0.72 16.89
CA ALA A 143 -6.62 1.09 18.02
C ALA A 143 -8.09 0.70 17.78
N ALA A 144 -8.63 0.91 16.58
CA ALA A 144 -9.99 0.48 16.23
C ALA A 144 -10.15 -1.05 16.24
N LEU A 145 -9.12 -1.80 15.84
CA LEU A 145 -9.13 -3.27 15.77
C LEU A 145 -8.92 -3.95 17.12
N THR A 146 -8.16 -3.34 18.03
CA THR A 146 -7.80 -3.92 19.34
C THR A 146 -8.58 -3.30 20.49
N GLY A 147 -9.12 -2.10 20.32
CA GLY A 147 -9.72 -1.30 21.39
C GLY A 147 -8.69 -0.71 22.37
N MET A 148 -7.41 -0.71 22.01
CA MET A 148 -6.32 -0.21 22.85
C MET A 148 -6.01 1.25 22.53
N ASP A 149 -5.54 1.99 23.55
CA ASP A 149 -4.94 3.30 23.36
C ASP A 149 -3.44 3.15 23.06
N ILE A 150 -2.94 3.88 22.06
CA ILE A 150 -1.63 3.61 21.45
C ILE A 150 -0.88 4.94 21.28
N GLU A 151 -0.10 5.30 22.29
CA GLU A 151 0.72 6.52 22.31
C GLU A 151 2.24 6.26 22.35
N THR A 152 2.66 5.01 22.57
CA THR A 152 4.08 4.63 22.66
C THR A 152 4.42 3.47 21.73
N VAL A 153 5.72 3.29 21.45
CA VAL A 153 6.23 2.13 20.70
C VAL A 153 5.90 0.81 21.41
N ASP A 154 5.98 0.77 22.74
CA ASP A 154 5.60 -0.42 23.53
C ASP A 154 4.11 -0.77 23.36
N ALA A 155 3.22 0.24 23.40
CA ALA A 155 1.78 0.04 23.19
C ALA A 155 1.48 -0.38 21.74
N LEU A 156 2.23 0.15 20.77
CA LEU A 156 2.16 -0.26 19.37
C LEU A 156 2.53 -1.74 19.21
N GLU A 157 3.60 -2.19 19.88
CA GLU A 157 4.01 -3.58 19.90
C GLU A 157 2.93 -4.47 20.52
N GLU A 158 2.42 -4.13 21.71
CA GLU A 158 1.41 -4.91 22.42
C GLU A 158 0.15 -5.10 21.56
N ALA A 159 -0.34 -4.02 20.95
CA ALA A 159 -1.51 -4.05 20.10
C ALA A 159 -1.27 -4.88 18.83
N GLY A 160 -0.11 -4.74 18.19
CA GLY A 160 0.24 -5.53 17.02
C GLY A 160 0.39 -7.02 17.35
N GLN A 161 0.96 -7.37 18.51
CA GLN A 161 1.05 -8.77 18.96
C GLN A 161 -0.33 -9.36 19.27
N ALA A 162 -1.25 -8.58 19.87
CA ALA A 162 -2.62 -9.01 20.10
C ALA A 162 -3.31 -9.38 18.78
N LEU A 163 -3.14 -8.55 17.75
CA LEU A 163 -3.70 -8.78 16.42
C LEU A 163 -3.06 -9.98 15.72
N ALA A 164 -1.74 -10.11 15.79
CA ALA A 164 -0.99 -11.26 15.24
C ALA A 164 -1.46 -12.59 15.86
N ARG A 165 -1.64 -12.63 17.19
CA ARG A 165 -2.17 -13.82 17.89
C ARG A 165 -3.61 -14.12 17.52
N ARG A 166 -4.45 -13.10 17.37
CA ARG A 166 -5.87 -13.26 17.05
C ARG A 166 -6.10 -13.86 15.66
N PHE A 167 -5.34 -13.41 14.67
CA PHE A 167 -5.55 -13.81 13.27
C PHE A 167 -4.53 -14.82 12.74
N GLY A 168 -3.46 -15.10 13.49
CA GLY A 168 -2.44 -16.07 13.09
C GLY A 168 -1.58 -15.61 11.90
N CYS A 169 -1.49 -14.30 11.66
CA CYS A 169 -0.72 -13.69 10.58
C CYS A 169 0.39 -12.77 11.10
N ALA A 170 1.32 -12.36 10.23
CA ALA A 170 2.24 -11.29 10.56
C ALA A 170 1.51 -9.94 10.58
N VAL A 171 2.03 -8.99 11.37
CA VAL A 171 1.50 -7.62 11.46
C VAL A 171 2.64 -6.64 11.26
N LEU A 172 2.50 -5.69 10.35
CA LEU A 172 3.35 -4.49 10.29
C LEU A 172 2.55 -3.34 10.91
N ALA A 173 2.80 -3.07 12.18
CA ALA A 173 2.16 -1.98 12.90
C ALA A 173 2.87 -0.67 12.55
N LYS A 174 2.19 0.20 11.80
CA LYS A 174 2.76 1.46 11.28
C LYS A 174 2.62 2.57 12.31
N GLY A 175 3.72 3.05 12.88
CA GLY A 175 3.77 4.03 13.95
C GLY A 175 3.85 5.48 13.51
N GLY A 176 3.73 5.79 12.21
CA GLY A 176 3.82 7.17 11.70
C GLY A 176 2.86 8.21 12.33
N HIS A 177 1.82 7.76 13.04
CA HIS A 177 0.86 8.61 13.78
C HIS A 177 1.13 8.66 15.30
N LEU A 178 2.13 7.94 15.80
CA LEU A 178 2.58 8.09 17.19
C LEU A 178 3.08 9.53 17.41
N PRO A 179 2.91 10.07 18.63
CA PRO A 179 3.63 11.26 19.04
C PRO A 179 5.15 11.00 19.00
N ASP A 180 5.94 12.07 18.92
CA ASP A 180 7.39 11.94 19.01
C ASP A 180 7.76 11.33 20.38
N GLN A 181 8.64 10.33 20.34
CA GLN A 181 8.92 9.54 21.53
C GLN A 181 10.00 10.21 22.38
N PRO A 182 9.85 10.28 23.71
CA PRO A 182 10.82 10.97 24.59
C PRO A 182 12.24 10.41 24.52
N GLN A 183 12.40 9.14 24.14
CA GLN A 183 13.67 8.43 24.03
C GLN A 183 14.40 8.67 22.70
N ASP A 184 13.77 9.33 21.73
CA ASP A 184 14.43 9.62 20.46
C ASP A 184 15.27 10.89 20.54
N ASP A 185 16.50 10.81 20.02
CA ASP A 185 17.37 11.98 19.86
C ASP A 185 16.83 12.98 18.82
N GLU A 186 15.95 12.53 17.91
CA GLU A 186 15.33 13.31 16.84
C GLU A 186 13.94 12.74 16.47
N PRO A 187 13.00 13.56 15.96
CA PRO A 187 11.68 13.08 15.54
C PRO A 187 11.77 11.89 14.60
N SER A 188 11.24 10.74 15.04
CA SER A 188 11.35 9.45 14.35
C SER A 188 9.97 8.83 14.12
N VAL A 189 9.91 7.94 13.13
CA VAL A 189 8.79 7.04 12.88
C VAL A 189 9.26 5.62 13.15
N HIS A 190 8.45 4.86 13.87
CA HIS A 190 8.74 3.48 14.29
C HIS A 190 7.67 2.55 13.72
N ASP A 191 8.04 1.72 12.74
CA ASP A 191 7.17 0.68 12.23
C ASP A 191 7.66 -0.68 12.76
N LEU A 192 6.74 -1.51 13.26
CA LEU A 192 7.05 -2.78 13.92
C LEU A 192 6.51 -3.97 13.13
N LEU A 193 7.41 -4.80 12.60
CA LEU A 193 7.05 -6.09 12.02
C LEU A 193 7.01 -7.16 13.11
N ILE A 194 5.81 -7.64 13.40
CA ILE A 194 5.51 -8.60 14.46
C ILE A 194 5.17 -9.94 13.81
N ARG A 195 5.94 -10.97 14.19
CA ARG A 195 5.80 -12.34 13.70
C ARG A 195 5.88 -13.31 14.87
N ALA A 196 5.50 -14.57 14.64
CA ALA A 196 5.68 -15.63 15.64
C ALA A 196 7.16 -15.84 16.04
N SER A 197 8.10 -15.49 15.16
CA SER A 197 9.54 -15.59 15.40
C SER A 197 10.13 -14.42 16.20
N GLY A 198 9.38 -13.33 16.42
CA GLY A 198 9.84 -12.13 17.11
C GLY A 198 9.36 -10.84 16.45
N VAL A 199 9.92 -9.74 16.92
CA VAL A 199 9.60 -8.38 16.48
C VAL A 199 10.84 -7.75 15.83
N SER A 200 10.65 -7.03 14.73
CA SER A 200 11.68 -6.24 14.07
C SER A 200 11.20 -4.80 13.95
N GLU A 201 12.05 -3.86 14.34
CA GLU A 201 11.76 -2.43 14.30
C GLU A 201 12.41 -1.79 13.08
N TYR A 202 11.63 -0.97 12.38
CA TYR A 202 12.06 -0.13 11.26
C TYR A 202 11.93 1.33 11.70
N ARG A 203 13.05 1.90 12.13
CA ARG A 203 13.13 3.29 12.58
C ARG A 203 13.66 4.18 11.45
N MET A 204 12.94 5.26 11.17
CA MET A 204 13.36 6.28 10.19
C MET A 204 13.14 7.69 10.74
N ALA A 205 13.98 8.63 10.30
CA ALA A 205 13.77 10.05 10.60
C ALA A 205 12.43 10.53 10.02
N ARG A 206 11.66 11.30 10.80
CA ARG A 206 10.37 11.83 10.37
C ARG A 206 10.59 12.88 9.28
N ILE A 207 10.00 12.64 8.11
CA ILE A 207 10.01 13.61 7.00
C ILE A 207 8.90 14.63 7.23
N GLU A 208 9.28 15.89 7.45
CA GLU A 208 8.31 16.98 7.62
C GLU A 208 7.68 17.37 6.27
N THR A 209 6.51 16.81 5.98
CA THR A 209 5.79 17.05 4.72
C THR A 209 4.28 16.88 4.87
N ARG A 210 3.51 17.67 4.11
CA ARG A 210 2.06 17.46 3.96
C ARG A 210 1.72 16.42 2.89
N HIS A 211 2.71 15.92 2.16
CA HIS A 211 2.54 15.07 0.99
C HIS A 211 2.59 13.57 1.34
N THR A 212 1.68 13.16 2.23
CA THR A 212 1.59 11.80 2.78
C THR A 212 0.38 11.01 2.26
N HIS A 213 -0.37 11.58 1.30
CA HIS A 213 -1.55 10.92 0.75
C HIS A 213 -1.13 9.70 -0.08
N GLY A 214 -1.54 8.52 0.39
CA GLY A 214 -1.21 7.24 -0.24
C GLY A 214 0.01 6.50 0.33
N THR A 215 0.61 6.96 1.43
CA THR A 215 1.74 6.27 2.09
C THR A 215 1.42 4.80 2.39
N GLY A 216 0.28 4.53 3.04
CA GLY A 216 -0.13 3.15 3.38
C GLY A 216 -0.32 2.25 2.17
N CYS A 217 -1.05 2.73 1.14
CA CYS A 217 -1.25 1.98 -0.10
C CYS A 217 0.08 1.67 -0.80
N THR A 218 0.97 2.66 -0.85
CA THR A 218 2.32 2.52 -1.42
C THR A 218 3.14 1.48 -0.66
N LEU A 219 3.18 1.54 0.67
CA LEU A 219 3.91 0.57 1.50
C LEU A 219 3.39 -0.86 1.27
N ALA A 220 2.09 -1.08 1.40
CA ALA A 220 1.48 -2.40 1.23
C ALA A 220 1.71 -2.99 -0.17
N SER A 221 1.61 -2.15 -1.21
CA SER A 221 1.87 -2.56 -2.60
C SER A 221 3.34 -2.86 -2.88
N ALA A 222 4.26 -2.12 -2.23
CA ALA A 222 5.70 -2.38 -2.34
C ALA A 222 6.07 -3.71 -1.67
N ILE A 223 5.48 -4.01 -0.52
CA ILE A 223 5.62 -5.30 0.17
C ILE A 223 5.06 -6.43 -0.70
N ALA A 224 3.83 -6.29 -1.22
CA ALA A 224 3.22 -7.30 -2.09
C ALA A 224 4.08 -7.58 -3.32
N THR A 225 4.69 -6.56 -3.91
CA THR A 225 5.65 -6.72 -5.01
C THR A 225 6.94 -7.44 -4.59
N GLY A 226 7.39 -7.26 -3.35
CA GLY A 226 8.53 -8.00 -2.78
C GLY A 226 8.22 -9.48 -2.58
N ILE A 227 7.04 -9.76 -2.03
CA ILE A 227 6.57 -11.12 -1.82
C ILE A 227 6.35 -11.85 -3.16
N ALA A 228 5.77 -11.18 -4.16
CA ALA A 228 5.65 -11.73 -5.51
C ALA A 228 7.02 -12.02 -6.16
N ARG A 229 8.08 -11.32 -5.74
CA ARG A 229 9.48 -11.60 -6.11
C ARG A 229 10.15 -12.67 -5.25
N ARG A 230 9.41 -13.32 -4.35
CA ARG A 230 9.90 -14.33 -3.39
C ARG A 230 10.93 -13.80 -2.40
N LEU A 231 10.87 -12.50 -2.07
CA LEU A 231 11.60 -11.98 -0.92
C LEU A 231 10.99 -12.54 0.38
N SER A 232 11.81 -12.64 1.44
CA SER A 232 11.27 -12.80 2.79
C SER A 232 10.41 -11.58 3.16
N VAL A 233 9.52 -11.74 4.13
CA VAL A 233 8.69 -10.61 4.61
C VAL A 233 9.57 -9.47 5.13
N GLU A 234 10.64 -9.79 5.87
CA GLU A 234 11.58 -8.79 6.38
C GLU A 234 12.21 -7.97 5.26
N ASN A 235 12.71 -8.64 4.21
CA ASN A 235 13.35 -7.96 3.08
C ASN A 235 12.31 -7.23 2.21
N ALA A 236 11.07 -7.71 2.15
CA ALA A 236 9.99 -7.04 1.45
C ALA A 236 9.58 -5.75 2.18
N VAL A 237 9.51 -5.77 3.52
CA VAL A 237 9.24 -4.60 4.36
C VAL A 237 10.39 -3.60 4.29
N ASP A 238 11.64 -4.04 4.51
CA ASP A 238 12.83 -3.17 4.43
C ASP A 238 12.90 -2.40 3.11
N ARG A 239 12.73 -3.10 1.98
CA ARG A 239 12.69 -2.48 0.65
C ARG A 239 11.49 -1.53 0.47
N ALA A 240 10.35 -1.85 1.06
CA ALA A 240 9.15 -1.03 0.98
C ALA A 240 9.28 0.27 1.78
N GLU A 241 9.86 0.21 2.98
CA GLU A 241 10.20 1.38 3.80
C GLU A 241 11.13 2.33 3.03
N ALA A 242 12.21 1.78 2.47
CA ALA A 242 13.14 2.56 1.66
C ALA A 242 12.47 3.20 0.43
N PHE A 243 11.58 2.48 -0.24
CA PHE A 243 10.82 3.01 -1.38
C PHE A 243 9.88 4.16 -0.97
N VAL A 244 9.15 4.00 0.13
CA VAL A 244 8.25 5.01 0.67
C VAL A 244 9.02 6.27 1.09
N ALA A 245 10.13 6.11 1.81
CA ALA A 245 10.98 7.23 2.21
C ALA A 245 11.50 8.02 0.99
N GLY A 246 11.99 7.31 -0.03
CA GLY A 246 12.42 7.93 -1.29
C GLY A 246 11.29 8.67 -2.01
N ALA A 247 10.09 8.08 -2.05
CA ALA A 247 8.93 8.68 -2.69
C ALA A 247 8.38 9.90 -1.90
N LEU A 248 8.48 9.90 -0.58
CA LEU A 248 8.14 11.05 0.26
C LEU A 248 9.10 12.22 0.04
N HIS A 249 10.41 11.95 -0.05
CA HIS A 249 11.41 12.98 -0.29
C HIS A 249 11.23 13.67 -1.65
N HIS A 250 10.74 12.95 -2.65
CA HIS A 250 10.50 13.46 -4.00
C HIS A 250 9.04 13.83 -4.26
N ALA A 251 8.25 14.12 -3.21
CA ALA A 251 6.86 14.50 -3.37
C ALA A 251 6.72 15.72 -4.32
N PRO A 252 5.83 15.68 -5.33
CA PRO A 252 5.80 16.66 -6.41
C PRO A 252 5.15 18.01 -6.03
N GLY A 253 4.83 18.24 -4.76
CA GLY A 253 4.24 19.51 -4.31
C GLY A 253 2.80 19.77 -4.76
N LEU A 254 2.10 18.77 -5.32
CA LEU A 254 0.80 18.95 -5.95
C LEU A 254 -0.36 19.16 -4.96
N GLY A 255 -1.31 20.00 -5.37
CA GLY A 255 -2.57 20.25 -4.66
C GLY A 255 -2.46 21.17 -3.44
N LYS A 256 -3.60 21.44 -2.81
CA LYS A 256 -3.75 22.44 -1.72
C LYS A 256 -3.91 21.82 -0.33
N GLY A 257 -4.19 20.51 -0.23
CA GLY A 257 -4.27 19.79 1.04
C GLY A 257 -3.21 18.70 1.17
N HIS A 258 -3.61 17.48 1.50
CA HIS A 258 -2.71 16.31 1.57
C HIS A 258 -2.35 15.85 0.15
N GLY A 259 -1.12 16.11 -0.26
CA GLY A 259 -0.67 15.80 -1.62
C GLY A 259 -0.10 14.39 -1.76
N PRO A 260 0.06 13.91 -3.01
CA PRO A 260 0.58 12.58 -3.30
C PRO A 260 2.09 12.48 -3.06
N LEU A 261 2.59 11.24 -2.93
CA LEU A 261 4.01 10.92 -2.96
C LEU A 261 4.58 11.03 -4.38
N GLY A 262 5.90 11.14 -4.49
CA GLY A 262 6.64 11.10 -5.74
C GLY A 262 7.13 9.69 -6.10
N HIS A 263 6.23 8.80 -6.53
CA HIS A 263 6.59 7.40 -6.86
C HIS A 263 7.74 7.25 -7.86
N ALA A 264 7.86 8.18 -8.80
CA ALA A 264 8.92 8.18 -9.80
C ALA A 264 10.27 8.73 -9.26
N MET A 265 10.33 9.21 -8.02
CA MET A 265 11.56 9.72 -7.37
C MET A 265 12.28 10.80 -8.20
N GLY A 266 11.54 11.71 -8.82
CA GLY A 266 12.09 12.75 -9.70
C GLY A 266 12.65 12.23 -11.03
N THR A 267 12.45 10.94 -11.35
CA THR A 267 12.91 10.32 -12.59
C THR A 267 11.79 10.18 -13.61
N THR A 268 12.14 10.15 -14.89
CA THR A 268 11.24 9.71 -15.96
C THR A 268 11.82 8.44 -16.60
N PRO A 269 11.25 7.24 -16.33
CA PRO A 269 11.81 5.97 -16.81
C PRO A 269 12.04 5.90 -18.32
N PHE A 270 11.24 6.63 -19.10
CA PHE A 270 11.39 6.74 -20.56
C PHE A 270 12.80 7.23 -20.94
N TYR A 271 13.32 8.29 -20.33
CA TYR A 271 14.63 8.85 -20.69
C TYR A 271 15.80 7.94 -20.29
N TYR A 272 15.68 7.20 -19.19
CA TYR A 272 16.67 6.16 -18.84
C TYR A 272 16.68 5.00 -19.84
N THR A 273 15.50 4.58 -20.30
CA THR A 273 15.36 3.49 -21.29
C THR A 273 15.99 3.89 -22.62
N LEU A 274 15.80 5.15 -23.03
CA LEU A 274 16.49 5.68 -24.20
C LEU A 274 18.00 5.60 -23.98
N ALA A 275 18.55 6.21 -22.92
CA ALA A 275 20.01 6.29 -22.71
C ALA A 275 20.74 4.93 -22.74
N THR A 276 20.03 3.83 -22.47
CA THR A 276 20.58 2.45 -22.48
C THR A 276 20.40 1.69 -23.79
N THR A 277 19.62 2.18 -24.76
CA THR A 277 19.41 1.52 -26.07
C THR A 277 20.41 2.04 -27.13
N ASN A 278 21.69 1.71 -26.97
CA ASN A 278 22.77 2.17 -27.87
C ASN A 278 23.21 1.16 -28.95
N GLU A 279 22.39 0.14 -29.27
CA GLU A 279 22.81 -0.95 -30.17
C GLU A 279 22.36 -0.80 -31.64
N GLN A 280 21.50 0.18 -31.98
CA GLN A 280 20.92 0.29 -33.35
C GLN A 280 20.96 1.71 -33.95
N GLY A 281 21.98 2.52 -33.65
CA GLY A 281 22.17 3.82 -34.30
C GLY A 281 21.14 4.89 -33.91
N PHE A 282 20.41 4.66 -32.81
CA PHE A 282 19.51 5.62 -32.20
C PHE A 282 20.27 6.40 -31.13
N ASP A 283 20.54 7.68 -31.38
CA ASP A 283 21.17 8.56 -30.39
C ASP A 283 20.16 8.99 -29.33
N ALA A 284 19.91 8.07 -28.43
CA ALA A 284 19.03 8.27 -27.30
C ALA A 284 19.47 9.38 -26.35
N ALA A 285 20.78 9.64 -26.26
CA ALA A 285 21.30 10.72 -25.43
C ALA A 285 20.94 12.09 -26.05
N ALA A 286 21.11 12.26 -27.36
CA ALA A 286 20.64 13.45 -28.08
C ALA A 286 19.12 13.59 -28.04
N LEU A 287 18.37 12.50 -28.04
CA LEU A 287 16.92 12.52 -27.92
C LEU A 287 16.47 12.91 -26.51
N ALA A 288 17.05 12.31 -25.47
CA ALA A 288 16.78 12.68 -24.08
C ALA A 288 17.11 14.16 -23.84
N ALA A 289 18.22 14.66 -24.39
CA ALA A 289 18.62 16.07 -24.33
C ALA A 289 17.64 17.05 -25.03
N GLN A 290 16.78 16.58 -25.95
CA GLN A 290 15.74 17.43 -26.57
C GLN A 290 14.55 17.69 -25.65
N TRP A 291 14.35 16.84 -24.64
CA TRP A 291 13.22 16.90 -23.70
C TRP A 291 13.66 16.89 -22.25
N ASP A 292 14.93 17.21 -22.01
CA ASP A 292 15.46 17.42 -20.68
C ASP A 292 14.91 18.75 -20.16
N ASP A 293 13.66 18.71 -19.68
CA ASP A 293 13.03 19.80 -18.93
C ASP A 293 13.69 19.98 -17.54
N HIS A 294 14.77 19.24 -17.26
CA HIS A 294 15.55 19.24 -16.01
C HIS A 294 17.07 19.26 -16.26
N ALA A 295 17.54 20.33 -16.91
CA ALA A 295 18.83 20.95 -16.53
C ALA A 295 18.59 22.01 -15.45
#